data_AF-A0A099ZVF7-F1
#
_entry.id   AF-A0A099ZVF7-F1
#
_cell.length_a   1.000
_cell.length_b   1.000
_cell.length_c   1.000
_cell.angle_alpha   90.00
_cell.angle_beta   90.00
_cell.angle_gamma   90.00
#
_symmetry.space_group_name_H-M   'P 1'
#
loop_
_entity.id
_entity.type
_entity.pdbx_description
1 polymer ?
#
loop_
_entity_poly.entity_id
_entity_poly.type
_entity_poly.pdbx_seq_one_letter_code
_entity_poly.pdbx_strand_id
1 'polypeptide(L)'
;VINVTAISVGYGLSSACDTLISQTYGSKNLRRVGVILQRAILILLLCCFPCCAILINIEQLLLLVRQEGDSSLGPLAQRALSCPPRLTQVYVMAFIPSLPAVFLYHLETRYLQNQMITWPQVLSGILGNAVNVVANCIFIYVLGLGIAGSAWANTIAQYAQTIFLFLYIVGKKLHVETWGGWSMECLLDWDSFTSLAIPSMLMICIEWWTYEIGSFLIGHVGELSAQSIIYEVSVVAFMIPLGLGTAASVQVGNALGAGDAETAKRSSSTCLLCTGGFCIAVGAILAATKDVLGYIFTSDKEIIALVGWVMPVYVVFHLFEAMCGACSGVLRGIGKQKFGAILNAIAYYGLGLPLGAVLLFVVKIGVMG
;
A
#
# COMPACT_ATOMS: atom_id res chain seq x y z
N VAL A 1 10.70 3.42 5.37
CA VAL A 1 10.18 4.19 6.55
C VAL A 1 8.83 4.84 6.30
N ILE A 2 8.72 5.87 5.43
CA ILE A 2 7.45 6.59 5.21
C ILE A 2 6.31 5.63 4.87
N ASN A 3 6.62 4.63 4.04
CA ASN A 3 5.68 3.59 3.66
C ASN A 3 5.13 2.83 4.87
N VAL A 4 6.03 2.34 5.73
CA VAL A 4 5.76 1.57 6.96
C VAL A 4 4.99 2.39 8.00
N THR A 5 5.43 3.61 8.28
CA THR A 5 4.93 4.36 9.45
C THR A 5 3.72 5.23 9.15
N ALA A 6 3.46 5.56 7.89
CA ALA A 6 2.40 6.50 7.53
C ALA A 6 1.53 6.04 6.34
N ILE A 7 2.13 5.65 5.20
CA ILE A 7 1.34 5.34 3.99
C ILE A 7 0.49 4.08 4.21
N SER A 8 1.07 3.00 4.72
CA SER A 8 0.34 1.76 5.01
C SER A 8 -0.77 1.99 6.04
N VAL A 9 -0.51 2.84 7.04
CA VAL A 9 -1.46 3.21 8.09
C VAL A 9 -2.65 3.99 7.51
N GLY A 10 -2.38 5.04 6.73
CA GLY A 10 -3.43 5.86 6.10
C GLY A 10 -4.24 5.08 5.07
N TYR A 11 -3.56 4.33 4.20
CA TYR A 11 -4.22 3.44 3.23
C TYR A 11 -5.07 2.39 3.94
N GLY A 12 -4.51 1.78 4.98
CA GLY A 12 -5.14 0.84 5.89
C GLY A 12 -6.45 1.33 6.51
N LEU A 13 -6.38 2.44 7.24
CA LEU A 13 -7.53 3.07 7.89
C LEU A 13 -8.58 3.52 6.88
N SER A 14 -8.16 4.10 5.75
CA SER A 14 -9.09 4.54 4.69
C SER A 14 -9.89 3.38 4.10
N SER A 15 -9.32 2.17 4.07
CA SER A 15 -9.97 1.01 3.45
C SER A 15 -11.19 0.47 4.20
N ALA A 16 -11.44 0.91 5.45
CA ALA A 16 -12.75 0.68 6.08
C ALA A 16 -13.89 1.38 5.32
N CYS A 17 -13.60 2.46 4.60
CA CYS A 17 -14.55 3.10 3.71
C CYS A 17 -14.98 2.18 2.56
N ASP A 18 -14.14 1.22 2.15
CA ASP A 18 -14.53 0.25 1.12
C ASP A 18 -15.69 -0.65 1.57
N THR A 19 -15.86 -0.86 2.87
CA THR A 19 -17.03 -1.58 3.41
C THR A 19 -18.17 -0.62 3.67
N LEU A 20 -17.90 0.43 4.44
CA LEU A 20 -18.94 1.30 4.98
C LEU A 20 -19.61 2.10 3.86
N ILE A 21 -18.85 2.66 2.92
CA ILE A 21 -19.40 3.44 1.82
C ILE A 21 -20.11 2.53 0.81
N SER A 22 -19.51 1.41 0.39
CA SER A 22 -20.14 0.53 -0.61
C SER A 22 -21.45 -0.08 -0.11
N GLN A 23 -21.51 -0.59 1.13
CA GLN A 23 -22.75 -1.15 1.69
C GLN A 23 -23.82 -0.06 1.90
N THR A 24 -23.41 1.14 2.33
CA THR A 24 -24.34 2.26 2.53
C THR A 24 -24.87 2.79 1.18
N TYR A 25 -24.03 2.85 0.15
CA TYR A 25 -24.43 3.24 -1.20
C TYR A 25 -25.34 2.18 -1.84
N GLY A 26 -25.00 0.89 -1.69
CA GLY A 26 -25.82 -0.23 -2.14
C GLY A 26 -27.22 -0.25 -1.53
N SER A 27 -27.34 0.07 -0.24
CA SER A 27 -28.63 0.19 0.48
C SER A 27 -29.42 1.46 0.15
N LYS A 28 -28.93 2.31 -0.76
CA LYS A 28 -29.53 3.59 -1.17
C LYS A 28 -29.60 4.67 -0.08
N ASN A 29 -28.91 4.49 1.04
CA ASN A 29 -28.81 5.52 2.07
C ASN A 29 -27.71 6.55 1.73
N LEU A 30 -27.91 7.30 0.66
CA LEU A 30 -26.88 8.13 0.03
C LEU A 30 -26.32 9.21 0.97
N ARG A 31 -27.17 9.86 1.79
CA ARG A 31 -26.71 10.91 2.72
C ARG A 31 -25.79 10.39 3.82
N ARG A 32 -25.96 9.15 4.24
CA ARG A 32 -25.08 8.52 5.24
C ARG A 32 -23.67 8.28 4.71
N VAL A 33 -23.49 8.16 3.38
CA VAL A 33 -22.16 8.12 2.76
C VAL A 33 -21.33 9.36 3.12
N GLY A 34 -21.95 10.55 3.04
CA GLY A 34 -21.29 11.81 3.41
C GLY A 34 -20.87 11.85 4.88
N VAL A 35 -21.72 11.35 5.79
CA VAL A 35 -21.39 11.29 7.23
C VAL A 35 -20.22 10.34 7.51
N ILE A 36 -20.20 9.18 6.83
CA ILE A 36 -19.07 8.24 6.92
C ILE A 36 -17.78 8.90 6.42
N LEU A 37 -17.84 9.61 5.29
CA LEU A 37 -16.68 10.31 4.74
C LEU A 37 -16.18 11.41 5.70
N GLN A 38 -17.07 12.21 6.29
CA GLN A 38 -16.70 13.22 7.29
C GLN A 38 -15.99 12.61 8.49
N ARG A 39 -16.54 11.51 9.03
CA ARG A 39 -15.94 10.77 10.14
C ARG A 39 -14.56 10.24 9.78
N ALA A 40 -14.43 9.67 8.58
CA ALA A 40 -13.15 9.18 8.08
C ALA A 40 -12.11 10.30 7.94
N ILE A 41 -12.50 11.48 7.43
CA ILE A 41 -11.63 12.66 7.33
C ILE A 41 -11.08 13.03 8.72
N LEU A 42 -11.95 13.14 9.72
CA LEU A 42 -11.52 13.50 11.09
C LEU A 42 -10.56 12.47 11.69
N ILE A 43 -10.89 11.18 11.58
CA ILE A 43 -10.08 10.09 12.14
C ILE A 43 -8.71 10.02 11.44
N LEU A 44 -8.66 10.12 10.11
CA LEU A 44 -7.41 10.04 9.37
C LEU A 44 -6.52 11.27 9.60
N LEU A 45 -7.10 12.47 9.64
CA LEU A 45 -6.34 13.67 9.98
C LEU A 45 -5.81 13.63 11.42
N LEU A 46 -6.58 13.07 12.36
CA LEU A 46 -6.09 12.84 13.73
C LEU A 46 -4.95 11.80 13.74
N CYS A 47 -5.03 10.77 12.91
CA CYS A 47 -3.97 9.77 12.75
C CYS A 47 -2.68 10.32 12.11
N CYS A 48 -2.76 11.46 11.39
CA CYS A 48 -1.56 12.11 10.89
C CYS A 48 -0.63 12.55 12.03
N PHE A 49 -1.15 12.98 13.19
CA PHE A 49 -0.32 13.43 14.32
C PHE A 49 0.65 12.36 14.84
N PRO A 50 0.23 11.14 15.22
CA PRO A 50 1.17 10.09 15.64
C PRO A 50 2.11 9.66 14.51
N CYS A 51 1.66 9.62 13.25
CA CYS A 51 2.53 9.32 12.11
C CYS A 51 3.64 10.38 11.95
N CYS A 52 3.28 11.66 12.03
CA CYS A 52 4.22 12.78 12.02
C CYS A 52 5.19 12.73 13.20
N ALA A 53 4.70 12.42 14.41
CA ALA A 53 5.54 12.33 15.60
C ALA A 53 6.64 11.26 15.45
N ILE A 54 6.31 10.10 14.88
CA ILE A 54 7.31 9.05 14.58
C ILE A 54 8.29 9.54 13.52
N LEU A 55 7.79 10.12 12.42
CA LEU A 55 8.61 10.56 11.30
C LEU A 55 9.55 11.72 11.64
N ILE A 56 9.13 12.65 12.49
CA ILE A 56 9.98 13.74 12.99
C ILE A 56 11.20 13.19 13.74
N ASN A 57 11.03 12.07 14.44
CA ASN A 57 12.06 11.44 15.25
C ASN A 57 12.79 10.30 14.52
N ILE A 58 12.65 10.16 13.19
CA ILE A 58 13.17 8.99 12.49
C ILE A 58 14.70 8.85 12.60
N GLU A 59 15.45 9.96 12.57
CA GLU A 59 16.90 9.92 12.76
C GLU A 59 17.29 9.23 14.07
N GLN A 60 16.66 9.62 15.19
CA GLN A 60 16.94 9.06 16.51
C GLN A 60 16.53 7.58 16.58
N LEU A 61 15.38 7.23 16.00
CA LEU A 61 14.91 5.85 15.94
C LEU A 61 15.86 4.95 15.14
N LEU A 62 16.37 5.44 14.00
CA LEU A 62 17.35 4.70 13.19
C LEU A 62 18.71 4.57 13.92
N LEU A 63 19.12 5.59 14.67
CA LEU A 63 20.34 5.53 15.48
C LEU A 63 20.20 4.53 16.63
N LEU A 64 19.05 4.46 17.29
CA LEU A 64 18.77 3.48 18.34
C LEU A 64 18.86 2.04 17.81
N VAL A 65 18.21 1.76 16.67
CA VAL A 65 18.27 0.44 16.02
C VAL A 65 19.72 0.08 15.63
N ARG A 66 20.52 1.07 15.22
CA ARG A 66 21.92 0.86 14.87
C ARG A 66 22.81 0.59 16.08
N GLN A 67 22.54 1.23 17.22
CA GLN A 67 23.32 1.06 18.45
C GLN A 67 23.06 -0.30 19.12
N GLU A 68 21.81 -0.79 19.12
CA GLU A 68 21.51 -2.14 19.63
C GLU A 68 22.17 -3.25 18.79
N GLY A 69 22.41 -3.00 17.49
CA GLY A 69 23.12 -3.92 16.60
C GLY A 69 24.64 -4.00 16.79
N ASP A 70 25.25 -3.06 17.53
CA ASP A 70 26.71 -2.94 17.65
C ASP A 70 27.33 -3.97 18.62
N SER A 71 26.51 -4.57 19.50
CA SER A 71 26.99 -5.53 20.52
C SER A 71 26.70 -7.01 20.19
N SER A 72 25.77 -7.30 19.27
CA SER A 72 25.33 -8.68 18.96
C SER A 72 25.25 -9.02 17.47
N LEU A 73 25.25 -8.03 16.56
CA LEU A 73 25.06 -8.20 15.12
C LEU A 73 26.26 -7.83 14.23
N GLY A 74 27.34 -7.31 14.83
CA GLY A 74 28.61 -7.04 14.15
C GLY A 74 28.58 -5.92 13.08
N PRO A 75 29.71 -5.64 12.40
CA PRO A 75 29.89 -4.56 11.42
C PRO A 75 29.01 -4.66 10.14
N LEU A 76 28.05 -5.60 10.10
CA LEU A 76 27.21 -5.93 8.95
C LEU A 76 25.81 -5.26 9.00
N ALA A 77 25.25 -5.00 10.19
CA ALA A 77 24.04 -4.15 10.32
C ALA A 77 24.28 -2.72 9.77
N GLN A 78 25.53 -2.29 9.80
CA GLN A 78 26.01 -1.02 9.25
C GLN A 78 25.99 -0.96 7.71
N ARG A 79 25.96 -2.11 7.02
CA ARG A 79 25.82 -2.22 5.55
C ARG A 79 24.36 -2.28 5.08
N ALA A 80 23.46 -2.88 5.89
CA ALA A 80 22.04 -2.96 5.56
C ALA A 80 21.35 -1.58 5.57
N LEU A 81 21.81 -0.65 6.41
CA LEU A 81 21.41 0.75 6.39
C LEU A 81 22.34 1.58 5.49
N SER A 82 22.28 1.34 4.18
CA SER A 82 23.15 1.98 3.18
C SER A 82 23.01 3.51 3.12
N CYS A 83 21.85 4.05 3.54
CA CYS A 83 21.61 5.49 3.60
C CYS A 83 21.88 6.06 5.01
N PRO A 84 22.74 7.08 5.16
CA PRO A 84 22.91 7.82 6.40
C PRO A 84 21.56 8.26 7.01
N PRO A 85 21.31 8.03 8.33
CA PRO A 85 20.07 8.42 8.99
C PRO A 85 19.69 9.89 8.76
N ARG A 86 20.69 10.78 8.67
CA ARG A 86 20.53 12.20 8.36
C ARG A 86 19.96 12.46 6.96
N LEU A 87 20.34 11.68 5.94
CA LEU A 87 19.77 11.82 4.59
C LEU A 87 18.32 11.36 4.56
N THR A 88 18.01 10.26 5.27
CA THR A 88 16.62 9.79 5.47
C THR A 88 15.78 10.86 6.17
N GLN A 89 16.32 11.50 7.21
CA GLN A 89 15.66 12.58 7.95
C GLN A 89 15.33 13.77 7.04
N VAL A 90 16.26 14.20 6.19
CA VAL A 90 16.05 15.31 5.25
C VAL A 90 14.90 15.00 4.28
N TYR A 91 14.88 13.79 3.71
CA TYR A 91 13.78 13.38 2.82
C TYR A 91 12.44 13.34 3.57
N VAL A 92 12.43 12.74 4.75
CA VAL A 92 11.22 12.59 5.58
C VAL A 92 10.66 13.94 5.99
N MET A 93 11.49 14.88 6.45
CA MET A 93 11.07 16.23 6.82
C MET A 93 10.46 17.01 5.66
N ALA A 94 11.00 16.87 4.44
CA ALA A 94 10.42 17.46 3.24
C ALA A 94 9.12 16.78 2.77
N PHE A 95 8.94 15.50 3.10
CA PHE A 95 7.74 14.73 2.74
C PHE A 95 6.59 14.87 3.75
N ILE A 96 6.87 15.07 5.05
CA ILE A 96 5.86 15.16 6.12
C ILE A 96 4.66 16.06 5.77
N PRO A 97 4.83 17.26 5.16
CA PRO A 97 3.70 18.11 4.78
C PRO A 97 2.70 17.44 3.82
N SER A 98 3.11 16.43 3.06
CA SER A 98 2.23 15.71 2.14
C SER A 98 1.27 14.73 2.83
N LEU A 99 1.51 14.34 4.09
CA LEU A 99 0.73 13.29 4.76
C LEU A 99 -0.77 13.56 4.81
N PRO A 100 -1.24 14.76 5.21
CA PRO A 100 -2.67 15.07 5.15
C PRO A 100 -3.23 14.97 3.73
N ALA A 101 -2.48 15.42 2.73
CA ALA A 101 -2.91 15.38 1.33
C ALA A 101 -3.05 13.93 0.82
N VAL A 102 -2.09 13.07 1.16
CA VAL A 102 -2.13 11.62 0.84
C VAL A 102 -3.33 10.95 1.50
N PHE A 103 -3.60 11.26 2.77
CA PHE A 103 -4.71 10.65 3.49
C PHE A 103 -6.06 11.11 2.93
N LEU A 104 -6.20 12.40 2.60
CA LEU A 104 -7.39 12.93 1.92
C LEU A 104 -7.56 12.35 0.52
N TYR A 105 -6.47 12.20 -0.25
CA TYR A 105 -6.50 11.55 -1.56
C TYR A 105 -7.01 10.11 -1.46
N HIS A 106 -6.52 9.35 -0.48
CA HIS A 106 -7.04 8.01 -0.20
C HIS A 106 -8.54 8.02 0.15
N LEU A 107 -9.05 9.04 0.86
CA LEU A 107 -10.48 9.12 1.12
C LEU A 107 -11.30 9.51 -0.11
N GLU A 108 -10.84 10.46 -0.92
CA GLU A 108 -11.52 10.89 -2.16
C GLU A 108 -11.59 9.77 -3.20
N THR A 109 -10.50 9.03 -3.37
CA THR A 109 -10.44 7.84 -4.23
C THR A 109 -11.44 6.78 -3.77
N ARG A 110 -11.47 6.47 -2.46
CA ARG A 110 -12.40 5.51 -1.87
C ARG A 110 -13.85 5.99 -1.99
N TYR A 111 -14.09 7.27 -1.78
CA TYR A 111 -15.42 7.86 -1.93
C TYR A 111 -15.96 7.71 -3.34
N LEU A 112 -15.16 7.97 -4.37
CA LEU A 112 -15.56 7.85 -5.77
C LEU A 112 -15.72 6.40 -6.22
N GLN A 113 -14.73 5.55 -5.95
CA GLN A 113 -14.74 4.17 -6.43
C GLN A 113 -15.86 3.34 -5.80
N ASN A 114 -16.21 3.59 -4.53
CA ASN A 114 -17.29 2.86 -3.86
C ASN A 114 -18.68 3.23 -4.41
N GLN A 115 -18.77 4.35 -5.15
CA GLN A 115 -19.93 4.75 -5.96
C GLN A 115 -19.82 4.27 -7.42
N MET A 116 -18.85 3.39 -7.74
CA MET A 116 -18.55 2.88 -9.09
C MET A 116 -18.00 3.94 -10.06
N ILE A 117 -17.40 5.02 -9.56
CA ILE A 117 -16.81 6.09 -10.37
C ILE A 117 -15.27 5.98 -10.29
N THR A 118 -14.63 5.43 -11.32
CA THR A 118 -13.19 5.10 -11.28
C THR A 118 -12.30 5.96 -12.18
N TRP A 119 -12.81 6.47 -13.30
CA TRP A 119 -12.05 7.30 -14.24
C TRP A 119 -11.32 8.51 -13.63
N PRO A 120 -11.89 9.25 -12.66
CA PRO A 120 -11.21 10.40 -12.07
C PRO A 120 -9.89 9.99 -11.39
N GLN A 121 -9.83 8.79 -10.81
CA GLN A 121 -8.62 8.26 -10.15
C GLN A 121 -7.51 7.96 -11.17
N VAL A 122 -7.88 7.50 -12.37
CA VAL A 122 -6.91 7.26 -13.45
C VAL A 122 -6.35 8.60 -13.94
N LEU A 123 -7.23 9.59 -14.15
CA LEU A 123 -6.82 10.93 -14.58
C LEU A 123 -5.95 11.63 -13.52
N SER A 124 -6.28 11.49 -12.23
CA SER A 124 -5.45 12.02 -11.14
C SER A 124 -4.08 11.35 -11.13
N GLY A 125 -3.99 10.03 -11.33
CA GLY A 125 -2.72 9.33 -11.42
C GLY A 125 -1.84 9.82 -12.58
N ILE A 126 -2.41 10.03 -13.77
CA ILE A 126 -1.68 10.58 -14.92
C ILE A 126 -1.15 11.99 -14.59
N LEU A 127 -2.01 12.85 -14.06
CA LEU A 127 -1.63 14.21 -13.66
C LEU A 127 -0.53 14.20 -12.60
N GLY A 128 -0.69 13.39 -11.56
CA GLY A 128 0.27 13.26 -10.46
C GLY A 128 1.65 12.86 -10.96
N ASN A 129 1.72 11.85 -11.84
CA ASN A 129 2.97 11.41 -12.45
C ASN A 129 3.60 12.49 -13.34
N ALA A 130 2.81 13.17 -14.17
CA ALA A 130 3.31 14.26 -15.02
C ALA A 130 3.89 15.42 -14.18
N VAL A 131 3.15 15.84 -13.15
CA VAL A 131 3.61 16.87 -12.20
C VAL A 131 4.88 16.39 -11.48
N ASN A 132 4.94 15.12 -11.07
CA ASN A 132 6.09 14.57 -10.39
C ASN A 132 7.34 14.57 -11.29
N VAL A 133 7.23 14.18 -12.56
CA VAL A 133 8.34 14.20 -13.52
C VAL A 133 8.85 15.63 -13.73
N VAL A 134 7.95 16.58 -13.97
CA VAL A 134 8.30 17.99 -14.19
C VAL A 134 8.95 18.58 -12.93
N ALA A 135 8.36 18.36 -11.76
CA ALA A 135 8.88 18.88 -10.50
C ALA A 135 10.23 18.26 -10.13
N ASN A 136 10.43 16.96 -10.36
CA ASN A 136 11.75 16.35 -10.17
C ASN A 136 12.78 16.96 -11.12
N CYS A 137 12.43 17.18 -12.39
CA CYS A 137 13.36 17.79 -13.35
C CYS A 137 13.82 19.18 -12.88
N ILE A 138 12.89 20.01 -12.40
CA ILE A 138 13.17 21.36 -11.90
C ILE A 138 13.97 21.29 -10.59
N PHE A 139 13.50 20.54 -9.58
CA PHE A 139 14.14 20.56 -8.27
C PHE A 139 15.51 19.88 -8.24
N ILE A 140 15.70 18.83 -9.02
CA ILE A 140 16.97 18.10 -9.05
C ILE A 140 17.97 18.80 -9.98
N TYR A 141 17.60 19.06 -11.24
CA TYR A 141 18.57 19.54 -12.23
C TYR A 141 18.70 21.06 -12.30
N VAL A 142 17.62 21.82 -12.10
CA VAL A 142 17.65 23.29 -12.20
C VAL A 142 18.03 23.92 -10.86
N LEU A 143 17.42 23.46 -9.77
CA LEU A 143 17.60 24.04 -8.43
C LEU A 143 18.65 23.30 -7.58
N GLY A 144 19.14 22.14 -8.02
CA GLY A 144 20.22 21.42 -7.35
C GLY A 144 19.88 20.93 -5.93
N LEU A 145 18.60 20.72 -5.61
CA LEU A 145 18.13 20.38 -4.25
C LEU A 145 18.34 18.90 -3.88
N GLY A 146 18.86 18.08 -4.80
CA GLY A 146 19.16 16.67 -4.58
C GLY A 146 17.97 15.87 -4.02
N ILE A 147 18.23 15.08 -2.97
CA ILE A 147 17.24 14.19 -2.33
C ILE A 147 16.05 14.98 -1.73
N ALA A 148 16.31 16.15 -1.14
CA ALA A 148 15.25 17.02 -0.62
C ALA A 148 14.35 17.52 -1.76
N GLY A 149 14.94 17.84 -2.92
CA GLY A 149 14.21 18.21 -4.13
C GLY A 149 13.24 17.12 -4.59
N SER A 150 13.67 15.86 -4.59
CA SER A 150 12.80 14.73 -4.94
C SER A 150 11.63 14.56 -3.96
N ALA A 151 11.88 14.73 -2.66
CA ALA A 151 10.82 14.71 -1.64
C ALA A 151 9.78 15.82 -1.87
N TRP A 152 10.22 17.05 -2.16
CA TRP A 152 9.32 18.16 -2.49
C TRP A 152 8.55 17.93 -3.79
N ALA A 153 9.19 17.36 -4.81
CA ALA A 153 8.50 16.97 -6.05
C ALA A 153 7.37 15.97 -5.77
N ASN A 154 7.61 15.01 -4.86
CA ASN A 154 6.59 14.07 -4.42
C ASN A 154 5.47 14.79 -3.66
N THR A 155 5.81 15.65 -2.69
CA THR A 155 4.83 16.45 -1.95
C THR A 155 3.90 17.23 -2.88
N ILE A 156 4.45 17.94 -3.88
CA ILE A 156 3.65 18.71 -4.84
C ILE A 156 2.75 17.78 -5.68
N ALA A 157 3.26 16.64 -6.13
CA ALA A 157 2.48 15.68 -6.89
C ALA A 157 1.31 15.08 -6.08
N GLN A 158 1.50 14.83 -4.78
CA GLN A 158 0.40 14.38 -3.90
C GLN A 158 -0.68 15.44 -3.77
N TYR A 159 -0.29 16.70 -3.50
CA TYR A 159 -1.25 17.81 -3.46
C TYR A 159 -1.97 18.01 -4.79
N ALA A 160 -1.27 17.90 -5.92
CA ALA A 160 -1.89 18.01 -7.24
C ALA A 160 -2.96 16.94 -7.46
N GLN A 161 -2.71 15.69 -7.03
CA GLN A 161 -3.66 14.60 -7.10
C GLN A 161 -4.89 14.85 -6.22
N THR A 162 -4.70 15.22 -4.96
CA THR A 162 -5.79 15.52 -4.02
C THR A 162 -6.63 16.69 -4.52
N ILE A 163 -6.00 17.81 -4.90
CA ILE A 163 -6.72 18.99 -5.38
C ILE A 163 -7.49 18.67 -6.67
N PHE A 164 -6.90 17.92 -7.59
CA PHE A 164 -7.58 17.52 -8.82
C PHE A 164 -8.85 16.70 -8.53
N LEU A 165 -8.76 15.67 -7.69
CA LEU A 165 -9.92 14.84 -7.35
C LEU A 165 -11.00 15.66 -6.62
N PHE A 166 -10.62 16.49 -5.65
CA PHE A 166 -11.54 17.40 -4.99
C PHE A 166 -12.27 18.31 -5.98
N LEU A 167 -11.54 18.99 -6.87
CA LEU A 167 -12.11 19.86 -7.90
C LEU A 167 -13.00 19.08 -8.88
N TYR A 168 -12.64 17.84 -9.20
CA TYR A 168 -13.46 16.97 -10.04
C TYR A 168 -14.79 16.63 -9.37
N ILE A 169 -14.77 16.24 -8.09
CA ILE A 169 -15.95 15.92 -7.27
C ILE A 169 -16.90 17.13 -7.19
N VAL A 170 -16.36 18.33 -6.96
CA VAL A 170 -17.14 19.56 -6.85
C VAL A 170 -17.66 20.01 -8.22
N GLY A 171 -16.79 20.09 -9.23
CA GLY A 171 -17.11 20.57 -10.57
C GLY A 171 -18.11 19.71 -11.32
N LYS A 172 -18.03 18.37 -11.17
CA LYS A 172 -19.02 17.43 -11.73
C LYS A 172 -20.23 17.22 -10.84
N LYS A 173 -20.32 17.91 -9.69
CA LYS A 173 -21.44 17.82 -8.74
C LYS A 173 -21.73 16.39 -8.24
N LEU A 174 -20.70 15.54 -8.20
CA LEU A 174 -20.83 14.13 -7.76
C LEU A 174 -21.24 14.00 -6.29
N HIS A 175 -20.98 15.05 -5.51
CA HIS A 175 -21.27 15.11 -4.09
C HIS A 175 -22.72 15.48 -3.75
N VAL A 176 -23.52 15.96 -4.70
CA VAL A 176 -24.83 16.58 -4.41
C VAL A 176 -25.82 15.61 -3.74
N GLU A 177 -25.83 14.34 -4.17
CA GLU A 177 -26.75 13.34 -3.62
C GLU A 177 -26.23 12.70 -2.32
N THR A 178 -24.90 12.56 -2.21
CA THR A 178 -24.25 11.79 -1.15
C THR A 178 -23.68 12.62 -0.01
N TRP A 179 -23.46 13.93 -0.21
CA TRP A 179 -22.91 14.84 0.78
C TRP A 179 -23.88 16.00 1.07
N GLY A 180 -24.48 15.98 2.27
CA GLY A 180 -25.43 17.01 2.70
C GLY A 180 -24.82 18.25 3.37
N GLY A 181 -23.49 18.35 3.44
CA GLY A 181 -22.81 19.32 4.30
C GLY A 181 -22.32 18.69 5.60
N TRP A 182 -21.51 19.43 6.35
CA TRP A 182 -20.99 18.99 7.65
C TRP A 182 -22.13 18.76 8.64
N SER A 183 -22.11 17.61 9.32
CA SER A 183 -23.08 17.23 10.34
C SER A 183 -22.36 16.79 11.61
N MET A 184 -22.91 17.13 12.78
CA MET A 184 -22.39 16.68 14.07
C MET A 184 -22.47 15.16 14.25
N GLU A 185 -23.23 14.45 13.42
CA GLU A 185 -23.26 12.99 13.35
C GLU A 185 -21.88 12.37 13.01
N CYS A 186 -20.97 13.14 12.39
CA CYS A 186 -19.61 12.68 12.15
C CYS A 186 -18.81 12.47 13.45
N LEU A 187 -19.22 13.10 14.55
CA LEU A 187 -18.59 12.97 15.88
C LEU A 187 -19.16 11.80 16.69
N LEU A 188 -20.24 11.17 16.23
CA LEU A 188 -20.88 10.03 16.88
C LEU A 188 -20.36 8.70 16.31
N ASP A 189 -20.56 7.59 17.02
CA ASP A 189 -20.29 6.22 16.57
C ASP A 189 -18.88 5.97 15.98
N TRP A 190 -17.85 6.56 16.60
CA TRP A 190 -16.46 6.30 16.21
C TRP A 190 -16.08 4.83 16.39
N ASP A 191 -16.64 4.16 17.42
CA ASP A 191 -16.40 2.74 17.70
C ASP A 191 -16.78 1.81 16.53
N SER A 192 -17.91 2.08 15.87
CA SER A 192 -18.33 1.31 14.69
C SER A 192 -17.41 1.52 13.49
N PHE A 193 -16.80 2.70 13.36
CA PHE A 193 -15.82 2.95 12.30
C PHE A 193 -14.46 2.31 12.64
N THR A 194 -13.96 2.52 13.86
CA THR A 194 -12.64 2.05 14.29
C THR A 194 -12.58 0.53 14.42
N SER A 195 -13.68 -0.14 14.76
CA SER A 195 -13.78 -1.60 14.78
C SER A 195 -13.58 -2.25 13.41
N LEU A 196 -13.80 -1.52 12.31
CA LEU A 196 -13.42 -1.94 10.95
C LEU A 196 -12.07 -1.37 10.52
N ALA A 197 -11.80 -0.09 10.83
CA ALA A 197 -10.60 0.61 10.37
C ALA A 197 -9.32 0.05 10.97
N ILE A 198 -9.29 -0.25 12.28
CA ILE A 198 -8.09 -0.79 12.94
C ILE A 198 -7.73 -2.17 12.37
N PRO A 199 -8.66 -3.14 12.25
CA PRO A 199 -8.32 -4.40 11.58
C PRO A 199 -7.93 -4.24 10.12
N SER A 200 -8.57 -3.35 9.37
CA SER A 200 -8.20 -3.08 7.98
C SER A 200 -6.77 -2.53 7.86
N MET A 201 -6.40 -1.64 8.79
CA MET A 201 -5.04 -1.13 8.93
C MET A 201 -4.06 -2.24 9.25
N LEU A 202 -4.37 -3.10 10.21
CA LEU A 202 -3.50 -4.22 10.56
C LEU A 202 -3.33 -5.21 9.41
N MET A 203 -4.38 -5.52 8.65
CA MET A 203 -4.28 -6.40 7.47
C MET A 203 -3.22 -5.91 6.48
N ILE A 204 -3.27 -4.62 6.14
CA ILE A 204 -2.35 -3.99 5.19
C ILE A 204 -0.95 -3.79 5.78
N CYS A 205 -0.87 -3.30 7.03
CA CYS A 205 0.41 -3.06 7.68
C CYS A 205 1.19 -4.35 7.88
N ILE A 206 0.56 -5.44 8.35
CA ILE A 206 1.26 -6.72 8.56
C ILE A 206 1.87 -7.22 7.24
N GLU A 207 1.11 -7.14 6.14
CA GLU A 207 1.59 -7.53 4.82
C GLU A 207 2.78 -6.68 4.37
N TRP A 208 2.65 -5.36 4.40
CA TRP A 208 3.70 -4.44 3.91
C TRP A 208 4.94 -4.46 4.81
N TRP A 209 4.75 -4.52 6.13
CA TRP A 209 5.86 -4.56 7.08
C TRP A 209 6.63 -5.88 6.97
N THR A 210 5.97 -6.99 6.61
CA THR A 210 6.67 -8.26 6.38
C THR A 210 7.71 -8.15 5.27
N TYR A 211 7.39 -7.49 4.16
CA TYR A 211 8.33 -7.26 3.07
C TYR A 211 9.55 -6.41 3.49
N GLU A 212 9.31 -5.41 4.33
CA GLU A 212 10.36 -4.51 4.83
C GLU A 212 11.26 -5.23 5.84
N ILE A 213 10.68 -6.07 6.72
CA ILE A 213 11.42 -6.94 7.62
C ILE A 213 12.24 -7.96 6.81
N GLY A 214 11.65 -8.62 5.82
CA GLY A 214 12.37 -9.58 4.97
C GLY A 214 13.54 -8.94 4.23
N SER A 215 13.36 -7.74 3.68
CA SER A 215 14.44 -6.97 3.05
C SER A 215 15.56 -6.62 4.03
N PHE A 216 15.21 -6.27 5.27
CA PHE A 216 16.19 -6.06 6.34
C PHE A 216 16.96 -7.34 6.65
N LEU A 217 16.29 -8.49 6.78
CA LEU A 217 16.92 -9.78 7.06
C LEU A 217 17.89 -10.20 5.93
N ILE A 218 17.46 -10.13 4.67
CA ILE A 218 18.29 -10.49 3.50
C ILE A 218 19.52 -9.57 3.38
N GLY A 219 19.40 -8.31 3.81
CA GLY A 219 20.52 -7.38 3.92
C GLY A 219 21.72 -7.91 4.73
N HIS A 220 21.51 -8.87 5.62
CA HIS A 220 22.58 -9.49 6.42
C HIS A 220 23.41 -10.51 5.63
N VAL A 221 22.87 -11.07 4.55
CA VAL A 221 23.49 -12.15 3.78
C VAL A 221 24.16 -11.63 2.49
N GLY A 222 24.01 -10.33 2.19
CA GLY A 222 24.70 -9.67 1.06
C GLY A 222 23.97 -9.74 -0.28
N GLU A 223 22.75 -10.28 -0.33
CA GLU A 223 21.95 -10.46 -1.56
C GLU A 223 20.86 -9.39 -1.75
N LEU A 224 20.99 -8.26 -1.05
CA LEU A 224 19.98 -7.19 -1.01
C LEU A 224 19.65 -6.61 -2.39
N SER A 225 20.62 -6.52 -3.30
CA SER A 225 20.41 -5.98 -4.64
C SER A 225 19.49 -6.87 -5.47
N ALA A 226 19.67 -8.20 -5.42
CA ALA A 226 18.80 -9.14 -6.10
C ALA A 226 17.38 -9.12 -5.50
N GLN A 227 17.29 -9.07 -4.16
CA GLN A 227 16.01 -8.94 -3.47
C GLN A 227 15.27 -7.65 -3.84
N SER A 228 15.99 -6.53 -3.98
CA SER A 228 15.38 -5.24 -4.37
C SER A 228 14.79 -5.31 -5.78
N ILE A 229 15.46 -5.98 -6.72
CA ILE A 229 14.94 -6.21 -8.07
C ILE A 229 13.70 -7.09 -8.03
N ILE A 230 13.75 -8.21 -7.30
CA ILE A 230 12.60 -9.12 -7.16
C ILE A 230 11.43 -8.37 -6.52
N TYR A 231 11.66 -7.63 -5.43
CA TYR A 231 10.65 -6.83 -4.76
C TYR A 231 9.98 -5.81 -5.70
N GLU A 232 10.75 -5.09 -6.51
CA GLU A 232 10.19 -4.13 -7.47
C GLU A 232 9.33 -4.81 -8.54
N VAL A 233 9.80 -5.94 -9.08
CA VAL A 233 9.02 -6.79 -10.00
C VAL A 233 7.73 -7.26 -9.33
N SER A 234 7.80 -7.62 -8.05
CA SER A 234 6.63 -8.06 -7.28
C SER A 234 5.60 -6.96 -7.11
N VAL A 235 6.04 -5.75 -6.76
CA VAL A 235 5.18 -4.58 -6.60
C VAL A 235 4.43 -4.30 -7.92
N VAL A 236 5.13 -4.33 -9.05
CA VAL A 236 4.52 -4.12 -10.37
C VAL A 236 3.51 -5.22 -10.71
N ALA A 237 3.88 -6.49 -10.51
CA ALA A 237 3.00 -7.63 -10.77
C ALA A 237 1.74 -7.61 -9.90
N PHE A 238 1.83 -7.13 -8.66
CA PHE A 238 0.74 -7.10 -7.70
C PHE A 238 -0.28 -5.96 -7.90
N MET A 239 0.04 -4.92 -8.68
CA MET A 239 -0.88 -3.78 -8.89
C MET A 239 -2.23 -4.18 -9.50
N ILE A 240 -2.24 -5.14 -10.42
CA ILE A 240 -3.48 -5.61 -11.06
C ILE A 240 -4.32 -6.45 -10.09
N PRO A 241 -3.77 -7.46 -9.38
CA PRO A 241 -4.46 -8.16 -8.30
C PRO A 241 -5.03 -7.22 -7.22
N LEU A 242 -4.27 -6.19 -6.82
CA LEU A 242 -4.73 -5.17 -5.88
C LEU A 242 -5.95 -4.40 -6.42
N GLY A 243 -5.93 -4.05 -7.71
CA GLY A 243 -7.07 -3.43 -8.41
C GLY A 243 -8.29 -4.33 -8.46
N LEU A 244 -8.12 -5.62 -8.81
CA LEU A 244 -9.19 -6.63 -8.82
C LEU A 244 -9.78 -6.83 -7.42
N GLY A 245 -8.94 -6.94 -6.39
CA GLY A 245 -9.38 -7.03 -4.99
C GLY A 245 -10.16 -5.79 -4.55
N THR A 246 -9.74 -4.58 -4.96
CA THR A 246 -10.48 -3.35 -4.67
C THR A 246 -11.84 -3.34 -5.39
N ALA A 247 -11.88 -3.71 -6.67
CA ALA A 247 -13.12 -3.84 -7.43
C ALA A 247 -14.08 -4.86 -6.81
N ALA A 248 -13.56 -6.00 -6.33
CA ALA A 248 -14.34 -6.99 -5.61
C ALA A 248 -14.90 -6.43 -4.31
N SER A 249 -14.10 -5.71 -3.51
CA SER A 249 -14.57 -5.06 -2.28
C SER A 249 -15.77 -4.14 -2.56
N VAL A 250 -15.66 -3.31 -3.59
CA VAL A 250 -16.71 -2.38 -4.00
C VAL A 250 -17.97 -3.13 -4.45
N GLN A 251 -17.83 -4.11 -5.36
CA GLN A 251 -18.99 -4.82 -5.94
C GLN A 251 -19.69 -5.70 -4.90
N VAL A 252 -18.91 -6.43 -4.09
CA VAL A 252 -19.43 -7.27 -3.02
C VAL A 252 -20.14 -6.42 -1.97
N GLY A 253 -19.52 -5.31 -1.54
CA GLY A 253 -20.12 -4.42 -0.56
C GLY A 253 -21.41 -3.76 -1.08
N ASN A 254 -21.42 -3.29 -2.33
CA ASN A 254 -22.63 -2.73 -2.95
C ASN A 254 -23.76 -3.77 -3.07
N ALA A 255 -23.46 -4.98 -3.53
CA ALA A 255 -24.44 -6.05 -3.65
C ALA A 255 -25.02 -6.46 -2.29
N LEU A 256 -24.17 -6.60 -1.27
CA LEU A 256 -24.63 -6.87 0.10
C LEU A 256 -25.47 -5.74 0.67
N GLY A 257 -25.09 -4.48 0.42
CA GLY A 257 -25.88 -3.30 0.81
C GLY A 257 -27.27 -3.31 0.17
N ALA A 258 -27.38 -3.79 -1.07
CA ALA A 258 -28.66 -3.94 -1.77
C ALA A 258 -29.46 -5.19 -1.35
N GLY A 259 -28.93 -6.04 -0.47
CA GLY A 259 -29.55 -7.31 -0.09
C GLY A 259 -29.39 -8.44 -1.13
N ASP A 260 -28.53 -8.26 -2.14
CA ASP A 260 -28.30 -9.21 -3.22
C ASP A 260 -27.06 -10.08 -2.96
N ALA A 261 -27.28 -11.18 -2.23
CA ALA A 261 -26.22 -12.13 -1.92
C ALA A 261 -25.72 -12.93 -3.14
N GLU A 262 -26.53 -13.08 -4.19
CA GLU A 262 -26.16 -13.82 -5.39
C GLU A 262 -25.13 -13.03 -6.21
N THR A 263 -25.40 -11.74 -6.44
CA THR A 263 -24.45 -10.84 -7.10
C THR A 263 -23.17 -10.69 -6.29
N ALA A 264 -23.25 -10.65 -4.95
CA ALA A 264 -22.06 -10.63 -4.10
C ALA A 264 -21.18 -11.87 -4.29
N LYS A 265 -21.78 -13.08 -4.33
CA LYS A 265 -21.06 -14.33 -4.59
C LYS A 265 -20.46 -14.35 -6.00
N ARG A 266 -21.25 -13.97 -7.01
CA ARG A 266 -20.79 -13.92 -8.41
C ARG A 266 -19.63 -12.95 -8.59
N SER A 267 -19.69 -11.78 -7.96
CA SER A 267 -18.60 -10.77 -7.99
C SER A 267 -17.32 -11.32 -7.34
N SER A 268 -17.46 -12.03 -6.21
CA SER A 268 -16.34 -12.68 -5.53
C SER A 268 -15.69 -13.75 -6.42
N SER A 269 -16.49 -14.65 -7.00
CA SER A 269 -15.99 -15.70 -7.90
C SER A 269 -15.34 -15.14 -9.15
N THR A 270 -15.94 -14.11 -9.76
CA THR A 270 -15.39 -13.46 -10.96
C THR A 270 -14.03 -12.83 -10.66
N CYS A 271 -13.88 -12.15 -9.53
CA CYS A 271 -12.59 -11.60 -9.10
C CYS A 271 -11.52 -12.69 -8.98
N LEU A 272 -11.82 -13.80 -8.29
CA LEU A 272 -10.86 -14.90 -8.11
C LEU A 272 -10.45 -15.54 -9.45
N LEU A 273 -11.40 -15.73 -10.37
CA LEU A 273 -11.11 -16.26 -11.71
C LEU A 273 -10.25 -15.30 -12.53
N CYS A 274 -10.58 -14.00 -12.53
CA CYS A 274 -9.80 -12.97 -13.22
C CYS A 274 -8.38 -12.87 -12.64
N THR A 275 -8.24 -12.89 -11.32
CA THR A 275 -6.94 -12.87 -10.64
C THR A 275 -6.12 -14.11 -11.00
N GLY A 276 -6.71 -15.32 -10.94
CA GLY A 276 -6.02 -16.55 -11.32
C GLY A 276 -5.56 -16.54 -12.78
N GLY A 277 -6.42 -16.12 -13.70
CA GLY A 277 -6.07 -16.00 -15.12
C GLY A 277 -4.94 -14.99 -15.37
N PHE A 278 -4.98 -13.85 -14.69
CA PHE A 278 -3.92 -12.84 -14.76
C PHE A 278 -2.60 -13.35 -14.21
N CYS A 279 -2.61 -14.05 -13.06
CA CYS A 279 -1.41 -14.63 -12.46
C CYS A 279 -0.74 -15.65 -13.37
N ILE A 280 -1.53 -16.47 -14.08
CA ILE A 280 -1.00 -17.42 -15.07
C ILE A 280 -0.30 -16.65 -16.20
N ALA A 281 -0.92 -15.59 -16.72
CA ALA A 281 -0.34 -14.79 -17.79
C ALA A 281 0.96 -14.09 -17.36
N VAL A 282 0.97 -13.41 -16.21
CA VAL A 282 2.17 -12.75 -15.68
C VAL A 282 3.24 -13.77 -15.30
N GLY A 283 2.85 -14.88 -14.68
CA GLY A 283 3.77 -15.97 -14.34
C GLY A 283 4.46 -16.55 -15.57
N ALA A 284 3.73 -16.74 -16.67
CA ALA A 284 4.29 -17.19 -17.93
C ALA A 284 5.28 -16.16 -18.52
N ILE A 285 4.94 -14.87 -18.47
CA ILE A 285 5.84 -13.79 -18.92
C ILE A 285 7.12 -13.79 -18.08
N LEU A 286 7.00 -13.75 -16.75
CA LEU A 286 8.14 -13.71 -15.84
C LEU A 286 9.04 -14.94 -15.97
N ALA A 287 8.44 -16.13 -16.12
CA ALA A 287 9.18 -17.36 -16.35
C ALA A 287 9.93 -17.34 -17.70
N ALA A 288 9.30 -16.84 -18.76
CA ALA A 288 9.92 -16.72 -20.08
C ALA A 288 11.02 -15.65 -20.12
N THR A 289 10.90 -14.58 -19.32
CA THR A 289 11.86 -13.47 -19.29
C THR A 289 12.89 -13.57 -18.16
N LYS A 290 12.90 -14.66 -17.37
CA LYS A 290 13.71 -14.76 -16.14
C LYS A 290 15.19 -14.46 -16.34
N ASP A 291 15.76 -14.85 -17.48
CA ASP A 291 17.20 -14.72 -17.77
C ASP A 291 17.58 -13.34 -18.33
N VAL A 292 16.59 -12.52 -18.71
CA VAL A 292 16.80 -11.19 -19.30
C VAL A 292 16.28 -10.05 -18.44
N LEU A 293 15.33 -10.32 -17.54
CA LEU A 293 14.65 -9.29 -16.73
C LEU A 293 15.63 -8.45 -15.90
N GLY A 294 16.67 -9.08 -15.33
CA GLY A 294 17.67 -8.40 -14.51
C GLY A 294 18.43 -7.29 -15.24
N TYR A 295 18.56 -7.37 -16.57
CA TYR A 295 19.28 -6.35 -17.36
C TYR A 295 18.58 -5.00 -17.38
N ILE A 296 17.29 -4.93 -17.04
CA ILE A 296 16.56 -3.66 -16.90
C ILE A 296 17.11 -2.85 -15.72
N PHE A 297 17.60 -3.52 -14.68
CA PHE A 297 17.96 -2.91 -13.40
C PHE A 297 19.47 -2.75 -13.20
N THR A 298 20.26 -3.71 -13.68
CA THR A 298 21.71 -3.72 -13.46
C THR A 298 22.46 -4.35 -14.63
N SER A 299 23.74 -4.01 -14.76
CA SER A 299 24.69 -4.65 -15.68
C SER A 299 25.53 -5.74 -15.00
N ASP A 300 25.36 -5.94 -13.69
CA ASP A 300 26.08 -6.96 -12.93
C ASP A 300 25.51 -8.36 -13.21
N LYS A 301 26.33 -9.20 -13.84
CA LYS A 301 25.95 -10.55 -14.28
C LYS A 301 25.65 -11.49 -13.12
N GLU A 302 26.30 -11.32 -11.96
CA GLU A 302 26.07 -12.18 -10.80
C GLU A 302 24.67 -11.93 -10.21
N ILE A 303 24.29 -10.65 -10.10
CA ILE A 303 22.95 -10.25 -9.65
C ILE A 303 21.88 -10.73 -10.63
N ILE A 304 22.12 -10.57 -11.95
CA ILE A 304 21.17 -11.03 -12.98
C ILE A 304 20.97 -12.54 -12.91
N ALA A 305 22.04 -13.32 -12.77
CA ALA A 305 21.95 -14.77 -12.65
C ALA A 305 21.18 -15.19 -11.40
N LEU A 306 21.41 -14.52 -10.26
CA LEU A 306 20.67 -14.78 -9.03
C LEU A 306 19.18 -14.45 -9.16
N VAL A 307 18.83 -13.30 -9.76
CA VAL A 307 17.42 -12.94 -10.04
C VAL A 307 16.77 -14.00 -10.93
N GLY A 308 17.43 -14.43 -12.00
CA GLY A 308 16.92 -15.46 -12.91
C GLY A 308 16.75 -16.83 -12.26
N TRP A 309 17.58 -17.16 -11.27
CA TRP A 309 17.48 -18.37 -10.48
C TRP A 309 16.29 -18.36 -9.50
N VAL A 310 15.97 -17.20 -8.91
CA VAL A 310 14.92 -17.05 -7.89
C VAL A 310 13.54 -16.80 -8.52
N MET A 311 13.51 -16.22 -9.73
CA MET A 311 12.27 -15.86 -10.43
C MET A 311 11.23 -17.00 -10.53
N PRO A 312 11.59 -18.27 -10.81
CA PRO A 312 10.60 -19.36 -10.85
C PRO A 312 9.89 -19.59 -9.51
N VAL A 313 10.60 -19.42 -8.38
CA VAL A 313 10.01 -19.49 -7.04
C VAL A 313 9.04 -18.33 -6.83
N TYR A 314 9.44 -17.12 -7.25
CA TYR A 314 8.58 -15.95 -7.21
C TYR A 314 7.30 -16.14 -8.03
N VAL A 315 7.37 -16.72 -9.23
CA VAL A 315 6.19 -16.98 -10.07
C VAL A 315 5.14 -17.83 -9.35
N VAL A 316 5.57 -18.85 -8.62
CA VAL A 316 4.66 -19.68 -7.81
C VAL A 316 4.10 -18.88 -6.64
N PHE A 317 4.95 -18.12 -5.94
CA PHE A 317 4.54 -17.28 -4.82
C PHE A 317 3.53 -16.20 -5.24
N HIS A 318 3.73 -15.55 -6.38
CA HIS A 318 2.88 -14.49 -6.91
C HIS A 318 1.43 -14.95 -7.08
N LEU A 319 1.20 -16.19 -7.49
CA LEU A 319 -0.15 -16.77 -7.57
C LEU A 319 -0.85 -16.74 -6.21
N PHE A 320 -0.17 -17.16 -5.14
CA PHE A 320 -0.75 -17.19 -3.79
C PHE A 320 -0.93 -15.78 -3.24
N GLU A 321 0.06 -14.91 -3.44
CA GLU A 321 0.01 -13.50 -3.03
C GLU A 321 -1.19 -12.78 -3.67
N ALA A 322 -1.32 -12.86 -4.99
CA ALA A 322 -2.40 -12.23 -5.74
C ALA A 322 -3.77 -12.76 -5.33
N MET A 323 -3.91 -14.07 -5.14
CA MET A 323 -5.15 -14.68 -4.65
C MET A 323 -5.47 -14.24 -3.21
N CYS A 324 -4.46 -14.09 -2.35
CA CYS A 324 -4.62 -13.53 -1.01
C CYS A 324 -5.11 -12.07 -1.08
N GLY A 325 -4.54 -11.25 -1.96
CA GLY A 325 -4.97 -9.86 -2.20
C GLY A 325 -6.42 -9.77 -2.67
N ALA A 326 -6.82 -10.63 -3.61
CA ALA A 326 -8.19 -10.72 -4.09
C ALA A 326 -9.17 -11.14 -2.97
N CYS A 327 -8.84 -12.18 -2.21
CA CYS A 327 -9.60 -12.63 -1.04
C CYS A 327 -9.72 -11.54 0.03
N SER A 328 -8.64 -10.79 0.28
CA SER A 328 -8.62 -9.67 1.23
C SER A 328 -9.54 -8.54 0.77
N GLY A 329 -9.64 -8.30 -0.54
CA GLY A 329 -10.66 -7.44 -1.15
C GLY A 329 -12.08 -7.90 -0.83
N VAL A 330 -12.38 -9.19 -1.04
CA VAL A 330 -13.70 -9.77 -0.71
C VAL A 330 -14.01 -9.66 0.78
N LEU A 331 -13.05 -9.97 1.66
CA LEU A 331 -13.19 -9.85 3.12
C LEU A 331 -13.52 -8.42 3.56
N ARG A 332 -12.91 -7.41 2.92
CA ARG A 332 -13.27 -6.00 3.13
C ARG A 332 -14.69 -5.72 2.64
N GLY A 333 -15.08 -6.17 1.45
CA GLY A 333 -16.45 -5.98 0.94
C GLY A 333 -17.54 -6.54 1.86
N ILE A 334 -17.31 -7.69 2.50
CA ILE A 334 -18.25 -8.31 3.44
C ILE A 334 -18.14 -7.80 4.89
N GLY A 335 -17.19 -6.91 5.20
CA GLY A 335 -16.99 -6.37 6.56
C GLY A 335 -16.36 -7.35 7.56
N LYS A 336 -15.53 -8.29 7.10
CA LYS A 336 -14.85 -9.31 7.92
C LYS A 336 -13.35 -9.04 8.09
N GLN A 337 -12.95 -7.78 8.18
CA GLN A 337 -11.53 -7.40 8.26
C GLN A 337 -10.83 -7.90 9.52
N LYS A 338 -11.55 -8.01 10.66
CA LYS A 338 -10.98 -8.61 11.88
C LYS A 338 -10.50 -10.04 11.67
N PHE A 339 -11.27 -10.82 10.93
CA PHE A 339 -10.89 -12.20 10.60
C PHE A 339 -9.66 -12.22 9.68
N GLY A 340 -9.66 -11.38 8.64
CA GLY A 340 -8.50 -11.23 7.75
C GLY A 340 -7.23 -10.79 8.47
N ALA A 341 -7.32 -9.84 9.40
CA ALA A 341 -6.17 -9.36 10.18
C ALA A 341 -5.54 -10.48 11.02
N ILE A 342 -6.37 -11.31 11.66
CA ILE A 342 -5.90 -12.45 12.46
C ILE A 342 -5.20 -13.48 11.56
N LEU A 343 -5.79 -13.81 10.42
CA LEU A 343 -5.18 -14.75 9.47
C LEU A 343 -3.84 -14.21 8.94
N ASN A 344 -3.78 -12.93 8.56
CA ASN A 344 -2.53 -12.31 8.10
C ASN A 344 -1.47 -12.35 9.20
N ALA A 345 -1.81 -12.02 10.44
CA ALA A 345 -0.87 -12.08 11.56
C ALA A 345 -0.29 -13.48 11.77
N ILE A 346 -1.15 -14.51 11.78
CA ILE A 346 -0.73 -15.90 11.96
C ILE A 346 0.12 -16.37 10.78
N ALA A 347 -0.32 -16.10 9.55
CA ALA A 347 0.36 -16.55 8.34
C ALA A 347 1.74 -15.87 8.18
N TYR A 348 1.80 -14.54 8.26
CA TYR A 348 3.04 -13.81 8.03
C TYR A 348 3.99 -13.85 9.24
N TYR A 349 3.50 -13.58 10.46
CA TYR A 349 4.38 -13.46 11.63
C TYR A 349 4.49 -14.75 12.43
N GLY A 350 3.43 -15.56 12.47
CA GLY A 350 3.45 -16.83 13.18
C GLY A 350 4.17 -17.95 12.42
N LEU A 351 4.10 -17.94 11.08
CA LEU A 351 4.64 -19.01 10.24
C LEU A 351 5.70 -18.51 9.25
N GLY A 352 5.35 -17.52 8.43
CA GLY A 352 6.17 -17.04 7.31
C GLY A 352 7.53 -16.50 7.73
N LEU A 353 7.57 -15.50 8.62
CA LEU A 353 8.80 -14.88 9.10
C LEU A 353 9.70 -15.88 9.86
N PRO A 354 9.21 -16.69 10.82
CA PRO A 354 10.04 -17.69 11.48
C PRO A 354 10.62 -18.71 10.49
N LEU A 355 9.80 -19.21 9.56
CA LEU A 355 10.26 -20.16 8.55
C LEU A 355 11.31 -19.54 7.63
N GLY A 356 11.05 -18.34 7.11
CA GLY A 356 11.99 -17.61 6.27
C GLY A 356 13.30 -17.30 6.98
N ALA A 357 13.27 -16.91 8.25
CA ALA A 357 14.48 -16.71 9.05
C ALA A 357 15.29 -18.02 9.22
N VAL A 358 14.63 -19.16 9.42
CA VAL A 358 15.30 -20.47 9.49
C VAL A 358 15.92 -20.83 8.14
N LEU A 359 15.19 -20.64 7.04
CA LEU A 359 15.68 -20.92 5.69
C LEU A 359 16.88 -20.03 5.32
N LEU A 360 16.81 -18.74 5.68
CA LEU A 360 17.85 -17.76 5.42
C LEU A 360 19.12 -18.00 6.25
N PHE A 361 19.00 -18.16 7.58
CA PHE A 361 20.17 -18.20 8.48
C PHE A 361 20.68 -19.61 8.80
N VAL A 362 19.78 -20.59 8.91
CA VAL A 362 20.14 -21.97 9.32
C VAL A 362 20.39 -22.84 8.10
N VAL A 363 19.43 -22.89 7.18
CA VAL A 363 19.54 -23.70 5.95
C VAL A 363 20.45 -23.01 4.91
N LYS A 364 20.56 -21.67 4.97
CA LYS A 364 21.46 -20.84 4.15
C LYS A 364 21.17 -20.97 2.65
N ILE A 365 19.89 -20.95 2.28
CA ILE A 365 19.46 -20.94 0.88
C ILE A 365 19.35 -19.53 0.27
N GLY A 366 19.87 -18.52 0.96
CA GLY A 366 19.94 -17.13 0.49
C GLY A 366 18.56 -16.51 0.32
N VAL A 367 18.44 -15.61 -0.66
CA VAL A 367 17.21 -14.87 -1.02
C VAL A 367 16.01 -15.76 -1.38
N MET A 368 16.20 -17.06 -1.63
CA MET A 368 15.09 -17.99 -1.87
C MET A 368 14.32 -18.34 -0.59
N GLY A 369 14.98 -18.29 0.56
CA GLY A 369 14.40 -18.59 1.88
C GLY A 369 13.77 -17.35 2.48
#